data_AF-A0A915K672-F1
#
_entry.id   AF-A0A915K672-F1
#
_cell.length_a   1.000
_cell.length_b   1.000
_cell.length_c   1.000
_cell.angle_alpha   90.00
_cell.angle_beta   90.00
_cell.angle_gamma   90.00
#
_symmetry.space_group_name_H-M   'P 1'
#
loop_
_entity.id
_entity.type
_entity.pdbx_description
1 polymer ?
#
loop_
_entity_poly.entity_id
_entity_poly.type
_entity_poly.pdbx_seq_one_letter_code
_entity_poly.pdbx_strand_id
1 'polypeptide(L)'
;MLEEIKDQEKGNVSKKNIKNNDIFTTVVDMKWRWCLLGFGVSFFTSWSAFAVLYYLMMLMHRDFDHLDDAHWPHCIKNMRNFLSVFMFSVETQHTIGYGNRYPTEDCPHLVVTVCFQSVLGLMIQTLMTGVVFAKLARPKKRAATLVFSRRCCICMRDGKLCLLFRVGDMRKSHLAEAHVRLQMISKKVTDEGENFLELDVSNL
;
A
#
# COMPACT_ATOMS: atom_id res chain seq x y z
N MET A 1 -33.33 15.50 12.92
CA MET A 1 -33.12 14.06 12.62
C MET A 1 -31.86 13.78 11.81
N LEU A 2 -31.51 14.58 10.79
CA LEU A 2 -30.22 14.47 10.09
C LEU A 2 -29.06 15.16 10.83
N GLU A 3 -29.36 16.14 11.69
CA GLU A 3 -28.33 16.86 12.47
C GLU A 3 -27.85 16.08 13.71
N GLU A 4 -28.71 15.28 14.35
CA GLU A 4 -28.34 14.44 15.51
C GLU A 4 -27.45 13.24 15.14
N ILE A 5 -27.34 12.90 13.84
CA ILE A 5 -26.39 11.89 13.37
C ILE A 5 -24.95 12.41 13.47
N LYS A 6 -24.75 13.73 13.49
CA LYS A 6 -23.42 14.36 13.55
C LYS A 6 -22.83 14.39 14.97
N ASP A 7 -23.65 14.38 16.01
CA ASP A 7 -23.17 14.45 17.40
C ASP A 7 -22.61 13.11 17.96
N GLN A 8 -22.76 12.01 17.24
CA GLN A 8 -22.08 10.73 17.53
C GLN A 8 -20.60 10.70 17.09
N GLU A 9 -20.06 11.82 16.60
CA GLU A 9 -18.61 12.00 16.34
C GLU A 9 -17.75 12.13 17.61
N LYS A 10 -18.33 12.01 18.82
CA LYS A 10 -17.58 11.99 20.10
C LYS A 10 -16.89 10.65 20.42
N GLY A 11 -16.69 9.79 19.41
CA GLY A 11 -15.78 8.62 19.46
C GLY A 11 -14.36 8.91 18.95
N ASN A 12 -13.89 10.16 19.04
CA ASN A 12 -12.69 10.64 18.32
C ASN A 12 -11.35 10.42 19.06
N VAL A 13 -11.34 9.77 20.23
CA VAL A 13 -10.13 9.67 21.08
C VAL A 13 -9.41 8.30 20.99
N SER A 14 -10.00 7.26 20.39
CA SER A 14 -9.35 5.93 20.31
C SER A 14 -9.17 5.36 18.88
N LYS A 15 -9.94 5.81 17.88
CA LYS A 15 -9.81 5.31 16.49
C LYS A 15 -8.58 5.84 15.73
N LYS A 16 -8.03 6.98 16.13
CA LYS A 16 -6.88 7.61 15.44
C LYS A 16 -5.54 6.94 15.77
N ASN A 17 -5.37 6.43 16.99
CA ASN A 17 -4.12 5.80 17.44
C ASN A 17 -3.98 4.33 17.01
N ILE A 18 -5.09 3.57 16.90
CA ILE A 18 -5.03 2.17 16.42
C ILE A 18 -4.75 2.11 14.91
N LYS A 19 -5.20 3.10 14.13
CA LYS A 19 -5.01 3.14 12.67
C LYS A 19 -3.54 3.36 12.25
N ASN A 20 -2.72 3.96 13.11
CA ASN A 20 -1.32 4.24 12.82
C ASN A 20 -0.39 3.02 13.03
N ASN A 21 -0.81 2.03 13.82
CA ASN A 21 0.01 0.83 14.06
C ASN A 21 -0.17 -0.23 12.97
N ASP A 22 -1.14 -0.06 12.07
CA ASP A 22 -1.39 -0.96 10.94
C ASP A 22 -1.13 -0.26 9.61
N ILE A 23 0.12 0.13 9.42
CA ILE A 23 0.63 0.77 8.20
C ILE A 23 0.40 -0.16 7.00
N PHE A 24 0.56 -1.47 7.19
CA PHE A 24 0.39 -2.45 6.12
C PHE A 24 -1.04 -2.50 5.61
N THR A 25 -2.05 -2.64 6.49
CA THR A 25 -3.45 -2.62 6.01
C THR A 25 -3.84 -1.27 5.43
N THR A 26 -3.32 -0.18 5.98
CA THR A 26 -3.57 1.17 5.46
C THR A 26 -3.06 1.33 4.03
N VAL A 27 -1.85 0.86 3.73
CA VAL A 27 -1.28 0.89 2.37
C VAL A 27 -2.06 0.00 1.41
N VAL A 28 -2.45 -1.19 1.85
CA VAL A 28 -3.22 -2.13 1.03
C VAL A 28 -4.63 -1.61 0.73
N ASP A 29 -5.31 -0.98 1.69
CA ASP A 29 -6.68 -0.46 1.52
C ASP A 29 -6.73 0.89 0.78
N MET A 30 -5.59 1.53 0.58
CA MET A 30 -5.47 2.79 -0.16
C MET A 30 -5.97 2.65 -1.61
N LYS A 31 -6.41 3.75 -2.25
CA LYS A 31 -6.77 3.72 -3.68
C LYS A 31 -5.52 3.43 -4.52
N TRP A 32 -5.70 2.75 -5.67
CA TRP A 32 -4.61 2.42 -6.60
C TRP A 32 -3.75 3.63 -6.99
N ARG A 33 -4.36 4.78 -7.23
CA ARG A 33 -3.64 6.03 -7.56
C ARG A 33 -2.59 6.41 -6.53
N TRP A 34 -2.95 6.41 -5.25
CA TRP A 34 -2.03 6.76 -4.16
C TRP A 34 -1.00 5.67 -3.90
N CYS A 35 -1.37 4.41 -4.11
CA CYS A 35 -0.43 3.28 -4.05
C CYS A 35 0.67 3.43 -5.10
N LEU A 36 0.30 3.70 -6.36
CA LEU A 36 1.25 3.89 -7.47
C LEU A 36 2.10 5.15 -7.28
N LEU A 37 1.50 6.25 -6.80
CA LEU A 37 2.25 7.46 -6.47
C LEU A 37 3.26 7.20 -5.34
N GLY A 38 2.86 6.49 -4.29
CA GLY A 38 3.76 6.11 -3.20
C GLY A 38 4.94 5.27 -3.67
N PHE A 39 4.71 4.34 -4.61
CA PHE A 39 5.79 3.55 -5.22
C PHE A 39 6.76 4.42 -6.02
N GLY A 40 6.23 5.29 -6.89
CA GLY A 40 7.05 6.20 -7.69
C GLY A 40 7.91 7.12 -6.83
N VAL A 41 7.31 7.69 -5.78
CA VAL A 41 8.04 8.53 -4.81
C VAL A 41 9.11 7.71 -4.08
N SER A 42 8.79 6.52 -3.58
CA SER A 42 9.76 5.67 -2.87
C SER A 42 10.98 5.35 -3.74
N PHE A 43 10.79 4.99 -5.01
CA PHE A 43 11.90 4.73 -5.92
C PHE A 43 12.70 5.99 -6.20
N PHE A 44 12.03 7.09 -6.56
CA PHE A 44 12.71 8.36 -6.87
C PHE A 44 13.52 8.89 -5.68
N THR A 45 12.99 8.79 -4.46
CA THR A 45 13.69 9.17 -3.24
C THR A 45 14.92 8.27 -3.01
N SER A 46 14.80 6.96 -3.22
CA SER A 46 15.95 6.05 -3.07
C SER A 46 17.07 6.35 -4.08
N TRP A 47 16.74 6.51 -5.37
CA TRP A 47 17.72 6.87 -6.41
C TRP A 47 18.38 8.21 -6.11
N SER A 48 17.60 9.21 -5.68
CA SER A 48 18.13 10.54 -5.36
C SER A 48 19.06 10.49 -4.14
N ALA A 49 18.69 9.76 -3.09
CA ALA A 49 19.51 9.63 -1.88
C ALA A 49 20.86 8.97 -2.18
N PHE A 50 20.86 7.88 -2.94
CA PHE A 50 22.09 7.21 -3.34
C PHE A 50 22.91 8.02 -4.35
N ALA A 51 22.26 8.72 -5.29
CA ALA A 51 22.95 9.63 -6.19
C ALA A 51 23.70 10.74 -5.42
N VAL A 52 23.09 11.30 -4.39
CA VAL A 52 23.75 12.28 -3.51
C VAL A 52 24.93 11.63 -2.76
N LEU A 53 24.77 10.41 -2.23
CA LEU A 53 25.87 9.70 -1.57
C LEU A 53 27.04 9.46 -2.51
N TYR A 54 26.80 8.97 -3.73
CA TYR A 54 27.86 8.79 -4.74
C TYR A 54 28.50 10.11 -5.13
N TYR A 55 27.70 11.17 -5.31
CA TYR A 55 28.21 12.49 -5.64
C TYR A 55 29.13 13.03 -4.54
N LEU A 56 28.77 12.85 -3.27
CA LEU A 56 29.60 13.23 -2.13
C LEU A 56 30.90 12.40 -2.06
N MET A 57 30.83 11.09 -2.31
CA MET A 57 32.02 10.23 -2.36
C MET A 57 33.00 10.68 -3.45
N MET A 58 32.49 10.98 -4.64
CA MET A 58 33.30 11.48 -5.76
C MET A 58 33.87 12.86 -5.49
N LEU A 59 33.15 13.74 -4.80
CA LEU A 59 33.68 15.04 -4.34
C LEU A 59 34.82 14.87 -3.34
N MET A 60 34.67 13.97 -2.37
CA MET A 60 35.71 13.69 -1.37
C MET A 60 36.97 13.10 -2.00
N HIS A 61 36.82 12.24 -3.01
CA HIS A 61 37.94 11.68 -3.79
C HIS A 61 38.48 12.65 -4.85
N ARG A 62 37.83 13.80 -5.07
CA ARG A 62 38.22 14.85 -6.05
C ARG A 62 38.23 14.37 -7.51
N ASP A 63 37.33 13.44 -7.85
CA ASP A 63 37.17 12.93 -9.22
C ASP A 63 36.73 14.02 -10.20
N PHE A 64 35.92 14.97 -9.74
CA PHE A 64 35.44 16.08 -10.58
C PHE A 64 36.54 17.11 -10.91
N ASP A 65 37.62 17.17 -10.14
CA ASP A 65 38.75 18.07 -10.41
C ASP A 65 39.65 17.50 -11.53
N HIS A 66 39.60 16.18 -11.78
CA HIS A 66 40.50 15.44 -12.67
C HIS A 66 39.76 14.76 -13.84
N LEU A 67 38.63 15.33 -14.29
CA LEU A 67 37.76 14.71 -15.30
C LEU A 67 38.47 14.33 -16.61
N ASP A 68 39.41 15.16 -17.06
CA ASP A 68 40.18 14.96 -18.29
C ASP A 68 41.54 14.27 -18.06
N ASP A 69 41.87 13.94 -16.80
CA ASP A 69 43.12 13.25 -16.48
C ASP A 69 42.95 11.73 -16.62
N ALA A 70 43.60 11.18 -17.64
CA ALA A 70 43.58 9.74 -17.93
C ALA A 70 44.33 8.91 -16.88
N HIS A 71 45.27 9.50 -16.14
CA HIS A 71 46.06 8.81 -15.12
C HIS A 71 45.41 8.83 -13.74
N TRP A 72 44.38 9.65 -13.53
CA TRP A 72 43.68 9.71 -12.25
C TRP A 72 42.84 8.43 -12.00
N PRO A 73 42.97 7.79 -10.83
CA PRO A 73 42.19 6.63 -10.44
C PRO A 73 40.76 7.03 -10.03
N HIS A 74 39.94 7.31 -11.05
CA HIS A 74 38.51 7.64 -10.90
C HIS A 74 37.73 6.52 -10.22
N CYS A 75 36.95 6.81 -9.17
CA CYS A 75 36.12 5.81 -8.50
C CYS A 75 35.01 5.24 -9.40
N ILE A 76 34.43 6.09 -10.27
CA ILE A 76 33.44 5.69 -11.27
C ILE A 76 33.82 6.29 -12.61
N LYS A 77 33.95 5.45 -13.64
CA LYS A 77 34.32 5.91 -14.98
C LYS A 77 33.16 6.60 -15.69
N ASN A 78 33.51 7.58 -16.54
CA ASN A 78 32.61 8.33 -17.43
C ASN A 78 31.50 9.13 -16.71
N MET A 79 31.85 9.75 -15.59
CA MET A 79 30.98 10.66 -14.84
C MET A 79 31.34 12.11 -15.13
N ARG A 80 30.38 12.93 -15.57
CA ARG A 80 30.65 14.35 -15.92
C ARG A 80 29.87 15.35 -15.07
N ASN A 81 28.67 14.98 -14.65
CA ASN A 81 27.74 15.86 -13.95
C ASN A 81 26.86 15.06 -12.99
N PHE A 82 26.14 15.77 -12.12
CA PHE A 82 25.20 15.15 -11.19
C PHE A 82 24.17 14.23 -11.88
N LEU A 83 23.70 14.60 -13.07
CA LEU A 83 22.76 13.76 -13.84
C LEU A 83 23.36 12.40 -14.21
N SER A 84 24.65 12.34 -14.53
CA SER A 84 25.36 11.06 -14.80
C SER A 84 25.44 10.20 -13.54
N VAL A 85 25.65 10.83 -12.38
CA VAL A 85 25.66 10.14 -11.07
C VAL A 85 24.27 9.63 -10.70
N PHE A 86 23.24 10.43 -10.95
CA PHE A 86 21.85 10.02 -10.78
C PHE A 86 21.50 8.83 -11.68
N MET A 87 21.88 8.89 -12.96
CA MET A 87 21.68 7.77 -13.89
C MET A 87 22.39 6.50 -13.42
N PHE A 88 23.63 6.60 -12.95
CA PHE A 88 24.33 5.45 -12.37
C PHE A 88 23.58 4.85 -11.18
N SER A 89 23.07 5.68 -10.26
CA SER A 89 22.28 5.17 -9.13
C SER A 89 21.03 4.40 -9.62
N VAL A 90 20.33 4.92 -10.64
CA VAL A 90 19.19 4.22 -11.27
C VAL A 90 19.64 2.91 -11.92
N GLU A 91 20.70 2.96 -12.73
CA GLU A 91 21.27 1.80 -13.44
C GLU A 91 21.68 0.68 -12.48
N THR A 92 22.31 1.04 -11.36
CA THR A 92 22.75 0.11 -10.31
C THR A 92 21.56 -0.46 -9.54
N GLN A 93 20.60 0.37 -9.11
CA GLN A 93 19.47 -0.11 -8.29
C GLN A 93 18.50 -0.99 -9.08
N HIS A 94 18.28 -0.68 -10.36
CA HIS A 94 17.43 -1.48 -11.25
C HIS A 94 18.21 -2.60 -11.96
N THR A 95 19.51 -2.72 -11.70
CA THR A 95 20.38 -3.72 -12.34
C THR A 95 20.33 -3.65 -13.88
N ILE A 96 20.16 -2.45 -14.43
CA ILE A 96 20.12 -2.23 -15.88
C ILE A 96 21.53 -2.36 -16.45
N GLY A 97 22.49 -1.68 -15.81
CA GLY A 97 23.91 -1.76 -16.14
C GLY A 97 24.23 -1.55 -17.62
N TYR A 98 24.00 -0.36 -18.17
CA TYR A 98 24.27 -0.08 -19.59
C TYR A 98 25.75 -0.27 -19.99
N GLY A 99 26.66 -0.40 -19.01
CA GLY A 99 28.07 -0.70 -19.20
C GLY A 99 28.94 0.52 -19.51
N ASN A 100 28.33 1.69 -19.78
CA ASN A 100 29.05 2.92 -20.03
C ASN A 100 29.59 3.59 -18.74
N ARG A 101 29.02 3.25 -17.58
CA ARG A 101 29.42 3.73 -16.25
C ARG A 101 29.61 2.52 -15.34
N TYR A 102 30.77 2.40 -14.73
CA TYR A 102 31.09 1.28 -13.86
C TYR A 102 32.04 1.71 -12.74
N PRO A 103 31.88 1.12 -11.53
CA PRO A 103 32.79 1.36 -10.42
C PRO A 103 34.16 0.73 -10.69
N THR A 104 35.21 1.35 -10.17
CA THR A 104 36.58 0.82 -10.20
C THR A 104 37.00 0.29 -8.82
N GLU A 105 38.14 -0.41 -8.79
CA GLU A 105 38.70 -1.00 -7.56
C GLU A 105 39.45 0.03 -6.69
N ASP A 106 39.67 1.23 -7.21
CA ASP A 106 40.44 2.29 -6.56
C ASP A 106 39.78 2.79 -5.27
N CYS A 107 38.45 2.66 -5.18
CA CYS A 107 37.65 3.20 -4.09
C CYS A 107 36.81 2.10 -3.42
N PRO A 108 37.34 1.36 -2.43
CA PRO A 108 36.63 0.24 -1.81
C PRO A 108 35.35 0.67 -1.09
N HIS A 109 35.31 1.89 -0.53
CA HIS A 109 34.13 2.46 0.11
C HIS A 109 32.95 2.60 -0.86
N LEU A 110 33.23 2.88 -2.14
CA LEU A 110 32.20 2.96 -3.18
C LEU A 110 31.57 1.59 -3.42
N VAL A 111 32.40 0.55 -3.54
CA VAL A 111 31.94 -0.83 -3.75
C VAL A 111 31.01 -1.27 -2.62
N VAL A 112 31.39 -1.00 -1.36
CA VAL A 112 30.52 -1.28 -0.19
C VAL A 112 29.18 -0.56 -0.31
N THR A 113 29.18 0.70 -0.76
CA THR A 113 27.95 1.49 -0.96
C THR A 113 27.08 0.93 -2.08
N VAL A 114 27.67 0.44 -3.18
CA VAL A 114 26.96 -0.26 -4.26
C VAL A 114 26.34 -1.58 -3.77
N CYS A 115 27.04 -2.35 -2.95
CA CYS A 115 26.49 -3.56 -2.33
C CYS A 115 25.31 -3.23 -1.42
N PHE A 116 25.46 -2.20 -0.57
CA PHE A 116 24.39 -1.73 0.31
C PHE A 116 23.17 -1.23 -0.47
N GLN A 117 23.39 -0.46 -1.56
CA GLN A 117 22.33 -0.03 -2.46
C GLN A 117 21.59 -1.22 -3.07
N SER A 118 22.31 -2.25 -3.51
CA SER A 118 21.70 -3.45 -4.10
C SER A 118 20.77 -4.17 -3.12
N VAL A 119 21.20 -4.34 -1.87
CA VAL A 119 20.38 -4.97 -0.81
C VAL A 119 19.12 -4.14 -0.52
N LEU A 120 19.26 -2.83 -0.29
CA LEU A 120 18.12 -1.97 -0.01
C LEU A 120 17.16 -1.86 -1.20
N GLY A 121 17.70 -1.78 -2.43
CA GLY A 121 16.90 -1.77 -3.66
C GLY A 121 16.03 -3.02 -3.77
N LEU A 122 16.61 -4.20 -3.52
CA LEU A 122 15.87 -5.47 -3.54
C LEU A 122 14.80 -5.53 -2.44
N MET A 123 15.09 -5.04 -1.23
CA MET A 123 14.10 -4.97 -0.15
C MET A 123 12.90 -4.09 -0.54
N ILE A 124 13.15 -2.90 -1.08
CA ILE A 124 12.08 -2.00 -1.55
C ILE A 124 11.26 -2.69 -2.64
N GLN A 125 11.90 -3.26 -3.66
CA GLN A 125 11.22 -3.94 -4.76
C GLN A 125 10.34 -5.11 -4.30
N THR A 126 10.85 -5.90 -3.35
CA THR A 126 10.13 -7.05 -2.78
C THR A 126 8.90 -6.60 -2.00
N LEU A 127 9.05 -5.59 -1.14
CA LEU A 127 7.93 -5.03 -0.36
C LEU A 127 6.83 -4.46 -1.27
N MET A 128 7.20 -3.71 -2.31
CA MET A 128 6.23 -3.14 -3.25
C MET A 128 5.47 -4.23 -4.01
N THR A 129 6.18 -5.25 -4.49
CA THR A 129 5.55 -6.40 -5.17
C THR A 129 4.60 -7.15 -4.23
N GLY A 130 4.99 -7.34 -2.96
CA GLY A 130 4.15 -7.95 -1.93
C GLY A 130 2.86 -7.16 -1.67
N VAL A 131 2.95 -5.82 -1.59
CA VAL A 131 1.77 -4.95 -1.44
C VAL A 131 0.86 -5.03 -2.66
N VAL A 132 1.42 -5.00 -3.87
CA VAL A 132 0.64 -5.13 -5.12
C VAL A 132 -0.10 -6.46 -5.16
N PHE A 133 0.58 -7.56 -4.84
CA PHE A 133 -0.01 -8.88 -4.81
C PHE A 133 -1.12 -8.97 -3.76
N ALA A 134 -0.87 -8.49 -2.54
CA ALA A 134 -1.87 -8.45 -1.47
C ALA A 134 -3.11 -7.62 -1.87
N LYS A 135 -2.91 -6.50 -2.58
CA LYS A 135 -3.99 -5.62 -3.06
C LYS A 135 -4.81 -6.26 -4.18
N LEU A 136 -4.17 -7.00 -5.09
CA LEU A 136 -4.84 -7.73 -6.17
C LEU A 136 -5.60 -8.96 -5.65
N ALA A 137 -5.05 -9.64 -4.64
CA ALA A 137 -5.69 -10.80 -4.02
C ALA A 137 -6.98 -10.45 -3.26
N ARG A 138 -7.18 -9.18 -2.86
CA ARG A 138 -8.40 -8.77 -2.15
C ARG A 138 -9.64 -8.84 -3.05
N PRO A 139 -10.68 -9.59 -2.67
CA PRO A 139 -11.90 -9.78 -3.47
C PRO A 139 -12.86 -8.58 -3.40
N LYS A 140 -12.35 -7.33 -3.41
CA LYS A 140 -13.17 -6.11 -3.25
C LYS A 140 -14.24 -5.95 -4.33
N LYS A 141 -13.98 -6.47 -5.54
CA LYS A 141 -14.94 -6.46 -6.65
C LYS A 141 -16.02 -7.55 -6.55
N ARG A 142 -15.83 -8.58 -5.72
CA ARG A 142 -16.79 -9.70 -5.59
C ARG A 142 -18.05 -9.30 -4.81
N ALA A 143 -17.91 -8.46 -3.78
CA ALA A 143 -19.07 -7.95 -3.04
C ALA A 143 -20.03 -7.14 -3.93
N ALA A 144 -19.52 -6.50 -4.99
CA ALA A 144 -20.34 -5.74 -5.94
C ALA A 144 -21.17 -6.62 -6.89
N THR A 145 -20.90 -7.93 -6.99
CA THR A 145 -21.68 -8.86 -7.83
C THR A 145 -22.79 -9.58 -7.06
N LEU A 146 -22.83 -9.42 -5.74
CA LEU A 146 -23.92 -9.89 -4.88
C LEU A 146 -25.02 -8.85 -4.85
N VAL A 147 -26.20 -9.22 -5.34
CA VAL A 147 -27.35 -8.32 -5.47
C VAL A 147 -28.45 -8.78 -4.51
N PHE A 148 -29.03 -7.82 -3.80
CA PHE A 148 -30.15 -8.03 -2.89
C PHE A 148 -31.47 -7.53 -3.51
N SER A 149 -32.58 -8.17 -3.18
CA SER A 149 -33.91 -7.68 -3.57
C SER A 149 -34.18 -6.30 -2.97
N ARG A 150 -34.77 -5.40 -3.76
CA ARG A 150 -35.10 -4.03 -3.31
C ARG A 150 -36.13 -3.97 -2.19
N ARG A 151 -36.96 -5.01 -2.06
CA ARG A 151 -38.02 -5.12 -1.05
C ARG A 151 -37.88 -6.48 -0.39
N CYS A 152 -38.17 -6.52 0.91
CA CYS A 152 -38.46 -7.77 1.62
C CYS A 152 -39.99 -7.97 1.66
N CYS A 153 -40.41 -9.21 1.83
CA CYS A 153 -41.81 -9.57 2.00
C CYS A 153 -41.98 -10.37 3.29
N ILE A 154 -43.05 -10.06 4.02
CA ILE A 154 -43.48 -10.82 5.19
C ILE A 154 -44.70 -11.62 4.76
N CYS A 155 -44.63 -12.94 4.87
CA CYS A 155 -45.76 -13.80 4.55
C CYS A 155 -45.80 -15.03 5.45
N MET A 156 -46.96 -15.69 5.48
CA MET A 156 -47.13 -16.97 6.14
C MET A 156 -46.61 -18.08 5.23
N ARG A 157 -45.72 -18.92 5.74
CA ARG A 157 -45.23 -20.13 5.06
C ARG A 157 -45.21 -21.28 6.07
N ASP A 158 -45.91 -22.36 5.72
CA ASP A 158 -46.10 -23.54 6.60
C ASP A 158 -46.60 -23.17 8.01
N GLY A 159 -47.55 -22.25 8.08
CA GLY A 159 -48.15 -21.78 9.35
C GLY A 159 -47.26 -20.87 10.20
N LYS A 160 -46.06 -20.50 9.73
CA LYS A 160 -45.13 -19.60 10.43
C LYS A 160 -45.00 -18.27 9.68
N LEU A 161 -44.91 -17.17 10.42
CA LEU A 161 -44.64 -15.86 9.85
C LEU A 161 -43.15 -15.79 9.47
N CYS A 162 -42.86 -15.58 8.19
CA CYS A 162 -41.50 -15.54 7.66
C CYS A 162 -41.22 -14.19 7.00
N LEU A 163 -40.00 -13.68 7.21
CA LEU A 163 -39.45 -12.54 6.46
C LEU A 163 -38.56 -13.09 5.35
N LEU A 164 -38.88 -12.76 4.10
CA LEU A 164 -38.16 -13.23 2.92
C LEU A 164 -37.51 -12.06 2.18
N PHE A 165 -36.27 -12.29 1.74
CA PHE A 165 -35.55 -11.44 0.80
C PHE A 165 -34.76 -12.34 -0.14
N ARG A 166 -34.48 -11.87 -1.36
CA ARG A 166 -33.73 -12.63 -2.35
C ARG A 166 -32.31 -12.08 -2.45
N VAL A 167 -31.34 -12.99 -2.49
CA VAL A 167 -29.94 -12.68 -2.81
C VAL A 167 -29.61 -13.40 -4.12
N GLY A 168 -28.86 -12.75 -5.01
CA GLY A 168 -28.39 -13.33 -6.26
C GLY A 168 -26.90 -13.05 -6.47
N ASP A 169 -26.17 -14.04 -6.99
CA ASP A 169 -24.81 -13.84 -7.51
C ASP A 169 -24.89 -13.70 -9.03
N MET A 170 -24.41 -12.57 -9.55
CA MET A 170 -24.39 -12.30 -10.99
C MET A 170 -23.27 -13.06 -11.72
N ARG A 171 -22.37 -13.75 -11.00
CA ARG A 171 -21.23 -14.45 -11.57
C ARG A 171 -21.52 -15.94 -11.79
N LYS A 172 -20.92 -16.53 -12.85
CA LYS A 172 -21.04 -17.98 -13.14
C LYS A 172 -20.24 -18.87 -12.17
N SER A 173 -19.27 -18.30 -11.45
CA SER A 173 -18.45 -19.05 -10.50
C SER A 173 -19.20 -19.23 -9.18
N HIS A 174 -19.20 -20.44 -8.63
CA HIS A 174 -19.82 -20.70 -7.32
C HIS A 174 -19.13 -19.96 -6.16
N LEU A 175 -19.92 -19.59 -5.15
CA LEU A 175 -19.45 -19.06 -3.88
C LEU A 175 -19.24 -20.23 -2.91
N ALA A 176 -17.97 -20.54 -2.60
CA ALA A 176 -17.63 -21.50 -1.55
C ALA A 176 -17.95 -20.90 -0.18
N GLU A 177 -18.46 -21.73 0.75
CA GLU A 177 -18.78 -21.35 2.14
C GLU A 177 -19.66 -20.10 2.27
N ALA A 178 -20.78 -20.09 1.52
CA ALA A 178 -21.75 -19.01 1.62
C ALA A 178 -22.52 -19.10 2.95
N HIS A 179 -22.31 -18.13 3.83
CA HIS A 179 -23.06 -17.96 5.08
C HIS A 179 -23.81 -16.63 5.06
N VAL A 180 -25.07 -16.66 5.51
CA VAL A 180 -25.92 -15.47 5.60
C VAL A 180 -26.19 -15.21 7.08
N ARG A 181 -25.99 -13.96 7.52
CA ARG A 181 -26.34 -13.51 8.88
C ARG A 181 -27.27 -12.31 8.76
N LEU A 182 -28.34 -12.31 9.54
CA LEU A 182 -29.27 -11.19 9.63
C LEU A 182 -29.12 -10.54 10.99
N GLN A 183 -28.98 -9.21 10.99
CA GLN A 183 -28.89 -8.41 12.22
C GLN A 183 -29.99 -7.37 12.19
N MET A 184 -30.78 -7.30 13.26
CA MET A 184 -31.77 -6.26 13.47
C MET A 184 -31.16 -5.17 14.34
N ILE A 185 -31.14 -3.94 13.84
CA ILE A 185 -30.66 -2.77 14.56
C ILE A 185 -31.88 -1.94 14.94
N SER A 186 -32.19 -1.87 16.24
CA SER A 186 -33.31 -1.08 16.75
C SER A 186 -32.83 -0.12 17.83
N LYS A 187 -33.43 1.08 17.89
CA LYS A 187 -33.23 1.99 19.02
C LYS A 187 -34.02 1.45 20.21
N LYS A 188 -33.35 1.28 21.35
CA LYS A 188 -33.98 0.88 22.60
C LYS A 188 -33.62 1.88 23.68
N VAL A 189 -34.59 2.14 24.55
CA VAL A 189 -34.43 2.93 25.76
C VAL A 189 -34.50 1.93 26.91
N THR A 190 -33.50 1.90 27.79
CA THR A 190 -33.61 1.10 29.02
C THR A 190 -34.64 1.72 29.96
N ASP A 191 -35.10 0.96 30.95
CA ASP A 191 -35.99 1.45 32.00
C ASP A 191 -35.33 2.56 32.84
N GLU A 192 -34.00 2.59 32.91
CA GLU A 192 -33.19 3.65 33.54
C GLU A 192 -33.03 4.90 32.67
N GLY A 193 -33.58 4.91 31.46
CA GLY A 193 -33.56 6.04 30.53
C GLY A 193 -32.33 6.12 29.61
N GLU A 194 -31.51 5.06 29.54
CA GLU A 194 -30.35 5.04 28.65
C GLU A 194 -30.74 4.70 27.21
N ASN A 195 -30.26 5.50 26.26
CA ASN A 195 -30.51 5.29 24.83
C ASN A 195 -29.34 4.54 24.18
N PHE A 196 -29.60 3.36 23.62
CA PHE A 196 -28.59 2.60 22.87
C PHE A 196 -29.21 1.92 21.64
N LEU A 197 -28.35 1.59 20.68
CA LEU A 197 -28.71 0.79 19.52
C LEU A 197 -28.53 -0.68 19.90
N GLU A 198 -29.63 -1.39 20.10
CA GLU A 198 -29.60 -2.83 20.35
C GLU A 198 -29.36 -3.57 19.02
N LEU A 199 -28.40 -4.49 19.04
CA LEU A 199 -28.05 -5.37 17.92
C LEU A 199 -28.54 -6.76 18.25
N ASP A 200 -29.69 -7.16 17.70
CA ASP A 200 -30.17 -8.53 17.81
C ASP A 200 -29.63 -9.35 16.63
N VAL A 201 -28.89 -10.42 16.93
CA VAL A 201 -28.17 -11.24 15.94
C VAL A 201 -28.81 -12.62 15.87
N SER A 202 -29.68 -12.80 14.88
CA SER A 202 -30.23 -14.12 14.53
C SER A 202 -29.29 -14.83 13.54
N ASN A 203 -28.77 -15.99 13.91
CA ASN A 203 -28.08 -16.89 12.95
C ASN A 203 -29.13 -17.64 12.13
N LEU A 204 -29.02 -17.57 10.80
CA LEU A 204 -29.91 -18.20 9.81
C LEU A 204 -29.24 -19.41 9.15
#